data_AF-A0A1G8FMW0-F1
#
_entry.id   AF-A0A1G8FMW0-F1
#
_cell.length_a   1.000
_cell.length_b   1.000
_cell.length_c   1.000
_cell.angle_alpha   90.00
_cell.angle_beta   90.00
_cell.angle_gamma   90.00
#
_symmetry.space_group_name_H-M   'P 1'
#
loop_
_entity.id
_entity.type
_entity.pdbx_description
1 polymer ?
#
loop_
_entity_poly.entity_id
_entity_poly.type
_entity_poly.pdbx_seq_one_letter_code
_entity_poly.pdbx_strand_id
1 'polypeptide(L)'
;MHSWTIDDDVVTLYLYNYGDSKIGFSIKEIGEKLGMGVNSLRARIGNFKAIEGQGGFSHYAKQSFQVYNKYHGLSELELRRLALSVLEKA
;
A
#
# COMPACT_ATOMS: atom_id res chain seq x y z
N MET A 1 17.58 7.67 2.17
CA MET A 1 16.81 6.93 1.14
C MET A 1 16.10 5.82 1.90
N HIS A 2 14.77 5.87 2.03
CA HIS A 2 14.02 4.82 2.73
C HIS A 2 13.96 3.58 1.84
N SER A 3 14.56 2.48 2.28
CA SER A 3 14.47 1.21 1.58
C SER A 3 13.07 0.66 1.75
N TRP A 4 12.35 0.63 0.65
CA TRP A 4 10.97 0.16 0.57
C TRP A 4 10.81 -1.27 1.08
N THR A 5 9.87 -1.48 2.00
CA THR A 5 9.62 -2.80 2.61
C THR A 5 8.36 -3.46 2.07
N ILE A 6 8.24 -4.78 2.29
CA ILE A 6 7.02 -5.56 2.03
C ILE A 6 5.85 -4.99 2.85
N ASP A 7 6.10 -4.57 4.08
CA ASP A 7 5.09 -4.04 5.00
C ASP A 7 4.48 -2.73 4.48
N ASP A 8 5.29 -1.87 3.88
CA ASP A 8 4.81 -0.67 3.19
C ASP A 8 3.88 -1.03 2.01
N ASP A 9 4.20 -2.10 1.27
CA ASP A 9 3.36 -2.59 0.16
C ASP A 9 2.04 -3.18 0.67
N VAL A 10 2.02 -3.80 1.85
CA VAL A 10 0.79 -4.30 2.49
C VAL A 10 -0.16 -3.16 2.81
N VAL A 11 0.34 -2.08 3.42
CA VAL A 11 -0.47 -0.89 3.73
C VAL A 11 -0.97 -0.23 2.44
N THR A 12 -0.10 -0.12 1.43
CA THR A 12 -0.50 0.51 0.16
C THR A 12 -1.47 -0.33 -0.66
N LEU A 13 -1.42 -1.66 -0.56
CA LEU A 13 -2.43 -2.54 -1.14
C LEU A 13 -3.80 -2.33 -0.48
N TYR A 14 -3.84 -2.19 0.84
CA TYR A 14 -5.08 -1.83 1.55
C TYR A 14 -5.67 -0.52 1.02
N LEU A 15 -4.83 0.53 0.93
CA LEU A 15 -5.25 1.83 0.42
C LEU A 15 -5.71 1.78 -1.03
N TYR A 16 -5.08 0.95 -1.86
CA TYR A 16 -5.49 0.73 -3.24
C TYR A 16 -6.91 0.15 -3.32
N ASN A 17 -7.18 -0.91 -2.55
CA ASN A 17 -8.46 -1.62 -2.60
C ASN A 17 -9.61 -0.87 -1.93
N TYR A 18 -9.34 -0.19 -0.80
CA TYR A 18 -10.39 0.27 0.12
C TYR A 18 -10.30 1.75 0.51
N GLY A 19 -9.24 2.45 0.12
CA GLY A 19 -8.98 3.83 0.52
C GLY A 19 -8.63 3.97 2.02
N ASP A 20 -8.61 5.21 2.51
CA ASP A 20 -8.18 5.56 3.88
C ASP A 20 -9.35 5.78 4.86
N SER A 21 -10.60 5.80 4.38
CA SER A 21 -11.79 6.12 5.19
C SER A 21 -11.99 5.27 6.46
N LYS A 22 -11.52 4.01 6.46
CA LYS A 22 -11.73 3.05 7.56
C LYS A 22 -10.47 2.70 8.36
N ILE A 23 -9.30 3.25 8.00
CA ILE A 23 -8.03 2.91 8.68
C ILE A 23 -7.66 3.88 9.80
N GLY A 24 -8.42 4.98 9.95
CA GLY A 24 -8.23 5.95 11.04
C GLY A 24 -7.04 6.90 10.84
N PHE A 25 -6.40 6.87 9.68
CA PHE A 25 -5.31 7.77 9.30
C PHE A 25 -5.57 8.28 7.88
N SER A 26 -5.30 9.56 7.63
CA SER A 26 -5.29 10.11 6.28
C SER A 26 -4.11 9.54 5.48
N ILE A 27 -4.24 9.55 4.15
CA ILE A 27 -3.13 9.17 3.25
C ILE A 27 -1.81 9.91 3.52
N LYS A 28 -1.88 11.16 4.02
CA LYS A 28 -0.70 11.95 4.39
C LYS A 28 -0.04 11.38 5.64
N GLU A 29 -0.81 11.17 6.70
CA GLU A 29 -0.32 10.60 7.97
C GLU A 29 0.25 9.20 7.76
N ILE A 30 -0.36 8.39 6.89
CA ILE A 30 0.16 7.07 6.55
C ILE A 30 1.54 7.17 5.89
N GLY A 31 1.70 8.08 4.92
CA GLY A 31 2.99 8.28 4.25
C GLY A 31 4.09 8.74 5.21
N GLU A 32 3.74 9.56 6.20
CA GLU A 32 4.64 10.03 7.26
C GLU A 32 4.99 8.90 8.23
N LYS A 33 4.02 8.10 8.68
CA LYS A 33 4.23 6.92 9.53
C LYS A 33 5.15 5.89 8.87
N LEU A 34 4.99 5.66 7.56
CA LEU A 34 5.85 4.76 6.81
C LEU A 34 7.21 5.38 6.41
N GLY A 35 7.53 6.61 6.85
CA GLY A 35 8.82 7.25 6.61
C GLY A 35 9.12 7.61 5.15
N MET A 36 8.13 7.65 4.26
CA MET A 36 8.33 7.86 2.81
C MET A 36 7.60 9.06 2.21
N GLY A 37 6.65 9.65 2.94
CA GLY A 37 5.84 10.77 2.48
C GLY A 37 4.75 10.38 1.46
N VAL A 38 3.77 11.26 1.29
CA VAL A 38 2.54 11.00 0.51
C VAL A 38 2.78 10.71 -0.97
N ASN A 39 3.79 11.34 -1.59
CA ASN A 39 4.07 11.13 -3.02
C ASN A 39 4.66 9.74 -3.29
N SER A 40 5.57 9.27 -2.42
CA SER A 40 6.09 7.90 -2.48
C SER A 40 4.99 6.87 -2.26
N LEU A 41 4.09 7.13 -1.30
CA LEU A 41 2.93 6.29 -1.04
C LEU A 41 2.00 6.19 -2.26
N ARG A 42 1.71 7.32 -2.92
CA ARG A 42 0.90 7.35 -4.15
C ARG A 42 1.57 6.62 -5.32
N ALA A 43 2.89 6.71 -5.44
CA ALA A 43 3.62 5.95 -6.46
C ALA A 43 3.44 4.43 -6.27
N ARG A 44 3.46 3.95 -5.01
CA ARG A 44 3.19 2.54 -4.70
C ARG A 44 1.75 2.12 -5.02
N ILE A 45 0.76 2.96 -4.72
CA ILE A 45 -0.62 2.73 -5.19
C ILE A 45 -0.65 2.62 -6.73
N GLY A 46 0.16 3.42 -7.43
CA GLY A 46 0.36 3.34 -8.88
C GLY A 46 0.90 1.99 -9.35
N ASN A 47 1.78 1.31 -8.59
CA ASN A 47 2.26 -0.02 -8.94
C ASN A 47 1.11 -1.04 -8.99
N PHE A 48 0.18 -1.00 -8.04
CA PHE A 48 -0.96 -1.91 -8.02
C PHE A 48 -1.94 -1.65 -9.17
N LYS A 49 -2.17 -0.38 -9.50
CA LYS A 49 -2.92 -0.01 -10.72
C LYS A 49 -2.28 -0.62 -11.96
N ALA A 50 -0.96 -0.49 -12.11
CA ALA A 50 -0.24 -1.04 -13.26
C ALA A 50 -0.31 -2.57 -13.34
N ILE A 51 -0.32 -3.28 -12.20
CA ILE A 51 -0.51 -4.74 -12.15
C ILE A 51 -1.87 -5.13 -12.75
N GLU A 52 -2.93 -4.36 -12.50
CA GLU A 52 -4.26 -4.58 -13.06
C GLU A 52 -4.45 -3.99 -14.48
N GLY A 53 -3.38 -3.50 -15.11
CA GLY A 53 -3.45 -2.84 -16.41
C GLY A 53 -4.15 -1.47 -16.39
N GLN A 54 -4.23 -0.84 -15.21
CA GLN A 54 -4.84 0.47 -15.00
C GLN A 54 -3.77 1.56 -14.77
N GLY A 55 -4.16 2.82 -15.00
CA GLY A 55 -3.30 3.97 -14.74
C GLY A 55 -2.27 4.25 -15.84
N GLY A 56 -1.24 5.03 -15.52
CA GLY A 56 -0.25 5.53 -16.48
C GLY A 56 1.15 4.91 -16.38
N PHE A 57 1.34 3.94 -15.50
CA PHE A 57 2.64 3.27 -15.33
C PHE A 57 2.72 2.04 -16.22
N SER A 58 3.77 1.95 -17.04
CA SER A 58 4.07 0.77 -17.87
C SER A 58 4.83 -0.32 -17.11
N HIS A 59 5.32 -0.02 -15.90
CA HIS A 59 6.11 -0.90 -15.07
C HIS A 59 5.65 -0.80 -13.61
N TYR A 60 5.76 -1.92 -12.89
CA TYR A 60 5.51 -2.00 -11.46
C TYR A 60 6.70 -2.67 -10.75
N ALA A 61 6.88 -2.36 -9.47
CA ALA A 61 7.91 -2.99 -8.66
C ALA A 61 7.60 -4.49 -8.44
N LYS A 62 8.63 -5.35 -8.57
CA LYS A 62 8.52 -6.79 -8.31
C LYS A 62 7.99 -7.09 -6.90
N GLN A 63 8.36 -6.26 -5.94
CA GLN A 63 7.89 -6.39 -4.56
C GLN A 63 6.38 -6.15 -4.43
N SER A 64 5.86 -5.07 -5.03
CA SER A 64 4.42 -4.81 -5.05
C SER A 64 3.65 -5.96 -5.72
N PHE A 65 4.20 -6.58 -6.78
CA PHE A 65 3.60 -7.77 -7.39
C PHE A 65 3.55 -9.00 -6.47
N GLN A 66 4.59 -9.25 -5.68
CA GLN A 66 4.58 -10.33 -4.68
C GLN A 66 3.50 -10.10 -3.61
N VAL A 67 3.37 -8.87 -3.12
CA VAL A 67 2.35 -8.51 -2.13
C VAL A 67 0.95 -8.63 -2.73
N TYR A 68 0.74 -8.13 -3.95
CA TYR A 68 -0.53 -8.25 -4.66
C TYR A 68 -0.95 -9.72 -4.79
N ASN A 69 -0.10 -10.58 -5.36
CA ASN A 69 -0.42 -12.01 -5.53
C ASN A 69 -0.75 -12.70 -4.20
N LYS A 70 -0.08 -12.32 -3.12
CA LYS A 70 -0.27 -12.94 -1.81
C LYS A 70 -1.54 -12.48 -1.10
N TYR A 71 -1.93 -11.21 -1.23
CA TYR A 71 -2.94 -10.60 -0.36
C TYR A 71 -4.12 -9.95 -1.08
N HIS A 72 -4.12 -9.80 -2.41
CA HIS A 72 -5.20 -9.09 -3.14
C HIS A 72 -6.60 -9.69 -2.94
N GLY A 73 -6.68 -11.00 -2.68
CA GLY A 73 -7.94 -11.72 -2.46
C GLY A 73 -8.46 -11.67 -1.02
N LEU A 74 -7.75 -11.01 -0.10
CA LEU A 74 -8.20 -10.88 1.29
C LEU A 74 -9.39 -9.93 1.41
N SER A 75 -10.28 -10.23 2.35
CA SER A 75 -11.38 -9.33 2.69
C SER A 75 -10.87 -8.01 3.26
N GLU A 76 -11.73 -6.99 3.23
CA GLU A 76 -11.42 -5.67 3.78
C GLU A 76 -10.96 -5.75 5.23
N LEU A 77 -11.63 -6.55 6.06
CA LEU A 77 -11.28 -6.70 7.48
C LEU A 77 -9.91 -7.35 7.67
N GLU A 78 -9.59 -8.41 6.91
CA GLU A 78 -8.31 -9.11 6.99
C GLU A 78 -7.16 -8.20 6.56
N LEU A 79 -7.32 -7.52 5.42
CA LEU A 79 -6.29 -6.64 4.89
C LEU A 79 -6.12 -5.40 5.77
N ARG A 80 -7.21 -4.85 6.34
CA ARG A 80 -7.15 -3.76 7.31
C ARG A 80 -6.35 -4.14 8.56
N ARG A 81 -6.58 -5.34 9.11
CA ARG A 81 -5.83 -5.83 10.28
C ARG A 81 -4.34 -5.93 10.00
N LEU A 82 -3.97 -6.42 8.81
CA LEU A 82 -2.57 -6.47 8.39
C LEU A 82 -1.97 -5.06 8.29
N ALA A 83 -2.66 -4.14 7.61
CA ALA A 83 -2.20 -2.76 7.46
C ALA A 83 -2.05 -2.03 8.80
N LEU A 84 -3.02 -2.18 9.72
CA LEU A 84 -2.93 -1.60 11.07
C LEU A 84 -1.76 -2.18 11.86
N SER A 85 -1.51 -3.50 11.78
CA SER A 85 -0.39 -4.13 12.48
C SER A 85 0.99 -3.61 12.05
N VAL A 86 1.08 -3.04 10.84
CA VAL A 86 2.26 -2.34 10.34
C VAL A 86 2.29 -0.90 10.88
N LEU A 87 1.19 -0.16 10.74
CA LEU A 87 1.10 1.27 11.13
C LEU A 87 1.23 1.53 12.65
N GLU A 88 0.88 0.54 13.47
CA GLU A 88 1.03 0.58 14.92
C GLU A 88 2.48 0.33 15.38
N LYS A 89 3.32 -0.30 14.54
CA LYS A 89 4.74 -0.53 14.80
C LYS A 89 5.65 0.54 14.22
N ALA A 90 5.11 1.36 13.30
CA ALA A 90 5.82 2.37 12.54
C ALA A 90 5.89 3.72 13.28
#